data_AF-A0A177PEL8-F1
#
_entry.id   AF-A0A177PEL8-F1
#
_cell.length_a   1.000
_cell.length_b   1.000
_cell.length_c   1.000
_cell.angle_alpha   90.00
_cell.angle_beta   90.00
_cell.angle_gamma   90.00
#
_symmetry.space_group_name_H-M   'P 1'
#
loop_
_entity.id
_entity.type
_entity.pdbx_description
1 polymer ?
#
loop_
_entity_poly.entity_id
_entity_poly.type
_entity_poly.pdbx_seq_one_letter_code
_entity_poly.pdbx_strand_id
1 'polypeptide(L)'
;MNLLNKHSLKAAYAGVLAISVFGGGLLTAGDANAALVSGVANMTIDNSAFTSAVGGSEGWYIANFWDETYNATPIDLDTTGGVALSQTETFSVSLPVNANGTTISYGARKQEATTMDASNTAAGQIGLSGAFRMEPAGGGSYLNPGDFYLKKAGGTWNIFTYSAGFSSPAQDPALFRLVNATESVNGNGELSLSGDLYLSTLGYSWNLLFNGSTSVKVGTFNLAPAAVPLPAAVWLFGSGLVGLLGASRGKSGLSA
;
A
#
# COMPACT_ATOMS: atom_id res chain seq x y z
N MET A 1 -47.31 1.91 -72.73
CA MET A 1 -47.59 0.80 -71.79
C MET A 1 -46.40 0.73 -70.83
N ASN A 2 -46.69 0.90 -69.54
CA ASN A 2 -45.78 1.15 -68.43
C ASN A 2 -44.71 0.05 -68.22
N LEU A 3 -43.54 0.41 -67.68
CA LEU A 3 -43.16 0.13 -66.28
C LEU A 3 -41.78 0.70 -65.90
N LEU A 4 -41.75 1.28 -64.70
CA LEU A 4 -40.63 1.88 -63.97
C LEU A 4 -39.53 0.85 -63.59
N ASN A 5 -38.28 1.31 -63.42
CA ASN A 5 -37.68 1.36 -62.08
C ASN A 5 -36.46 2.29 -61.99
N LYS A 6 -36.49 3.20 -61.01
CA LYS A 6 -35.36 4.01 -60.52
C LYS A 6 -34.56 3.16 -59.53
N HIS A 7 -33.24 3.14 -59.63
CA HIS A 7 -32.37 3.02 -58.45
C HIS A 7 -31.15 3.92 -58.58
N SER A 8 -31.05 4.85 -57.63
CA SER A 8 -29.91 5.69 -57.32
C SER A 8 -28.77 4.88 -56.71
N LEU A 9 -27.52 5.18 -57.07
CA LEU A 9 -26.38 4.92 -56.20
C LEU A 9 -25.56 6.21 -56.05
N LYS A 10 -25.73 6.81 -54.87
CA LYS A 10 -24.88 7.84 -54.29
C LYS A 10 -23.61 7.18 -53.75
N ALA A 11 -22.52 7.93 -53.86
CA ALA A 11 -21.35 7.98 -52.97
C ALA A 11 -20.56 6.69 -52.69
N ALA A 12 -19.27 6.73 -53.00
CA ALA A 12 -18.24 6.36 -52.02
C ALA A 12 -16.95 7.13 -52.33
N TYR A 13 -16.60 8.10 -51.47
CA TYR A 13 -15.49 8.02 -50.51
C TYR A 13 -14.15 7.92 -51.24
N ALA A 14 -13.53 9.06 -51.54
CA ALA A 14 -12.52 9.68 -50.67
C ALA A 14 -11.45 8.65 -50.28
N GLY A 15 -10.33 8.71 -51.01
CA GLY A 15 -9.14 7.92 -50.72
C GLY A 15 -8.74 8.09 -49.26
N VAL A 16 -8.91 7.03 -48.48
CA VAL A 16 -8.23 6.87 -47.21
C VAL A 16 -6.77 6.65 -47.57
N LEU A 17 -5.97 7.71 -47.45
CA LEU A 17 -4.54 7.61 -47.33
C LEU A 17 -4.26 6.83 -46.04
N ALA A 18 -4.09 5.52 -46.19
CA ALA A 18 -3.52 4.67 -45.16
C ALA A 18 -2.09 5.15 -44.91
N ILE A 19 -1.90 5.90 -43.83
CA ILE A 19 -0.58 6.12 -43.24
C ILE A 19 -0.21 4.80 -42.56
N SER A 20 0.29 3.86 -43.36
CA SER A 20 0.97 2.65 -42.90
C SER A 20 2.47 2.94 -42.81
N VAL A 21 2.87 3.90 -41.98
CA VAL A 21 4.26 4.14 -41.58
C VAL A 21 4.29 4.57 -40.12
N PHE A 22 4.03 3.62 -39.23
CA PHE A 22 4.76 3.45 -37.98
C PHE A 22 4.85 1.94 -37.77
N GLY A 23 5.95 1.39 -38.24
CA GLY A 23 6.29 0.00 -38.01
C GLY A 23 6.56 -0.26 -36.52
N GLY A 24 6.16 -1.45 -36.08
CA GLY A 24 6.80 -2.12 -34.95
C GLY A 24 6.49 -1.54 -33.59
N GLY A 25 5.22 -1.44 -33.26
CA GLY A 25 4.78 -1.09 -31.90
C GLY A 25 3.28 -1.31 -31.75
N LEU A 26 2.80 -2.48 -32.17
CA LEU A 26 1.60 -3.04 -31.54
C LEU A 26 1.92 -2.96 -30.05
N LEU A 27 1.21 -2.10 -29.32
CA LEU A 27 1.07 -2.23 -27.88
C LEU A 27 0.36 -3.57 -27.68
N THR A 28 1.10 -4.66 -27.83
CA THR A 28 0.78 -5.89 -27.14
C THR A 28 0.56 -5.42 -25.72
N ALA A 29 -0.64 -5.66 -25.19
CA ALA A 29 -0.81 -5.66 -23.75
C ALA A 29 0.40 -6.42 -23.23
N GLY A 30 1.36 -5.68 -22.65
CA GLY A 30 2.50 -6.33 -22.03
C GLY A 30 1.84 -7.32 -21.10
N ASP A 31 2.23 -8.59 -21.20
CA ASP A 31 1.89 -9.55 -20.17
C ASP A 31 2.16 -8.81 -18.87
N ALA A 32 1.09 -8.45 -18.16
CA ALA A 32 1.20 -7.71 -16.94
C ALA A 32 1.89 -8.70 -16.01
N ASN A 33 3.23 -8.64 -15.98
CA ASN A 33 3.99 -9.32 -14.95
C ASN A 33 3.31 -8.89 -13.67
N ALA A 34 2.75 -9.86 -12.94
CA ALA A 34 2.17 -9.70 -11.62
C ALA A 34 3.00 -8.67 -10.85
N ALA A 35 2.50 -7.44 -10.76
CA ALA A 35 3.22 -6.38 -10.10
C ALA A 35 3.05 -6.65 -8.62
N LEU A 36 4.16 -7.01 -7.96
CA LEU A 36 4.17 -7.10 -6.50
C LEU A 36 3.68 -5.77 -5.94
N VAL A 37 2.88 -5.86 -4.88
CA VAL A 37 2.38 -4.67 -4.20
C VAL A 37 3.56 -3.77 -3.81
N SER A 38 3.41 -2.48 -4.03
CA SER A 38 4.43 -1.47 -3.71
C SER A 38 3.76 -0.21 -3.15
N GLY A 39 4.57 0.69 -2.61
CA GLY A 39 4.10 1.98 -2.09
C GLY A 39 4.42 2.17 -0.62
N VAL A 40 3.60 2.98 0.04
CA VAL A 40 3.78 3.33 1.46
C VAL A 40 2.45 3.19 2.17
N ALA A 41 2.45 2.39 3.24
CA ALA A 41 1.34 2.35 4.17
C ALA A 41 1.48 3.48 5.19
N ASN A 42 0.43 4.24 5.38
CA ASN A 42 0.33 5.22 6.46
C ASN A 42 -0.65 4.71 7.49
N MET A 43 -0.25 4.74 8.74
CA MET A 43 -1.03 4.29 9.88
C MET A 43 -1.20 5.45 10.84
N THR A 44 -2.43 5.73 11.24
CA THR A 44 -2.71 6.58 12.40
C THR A 44 -3.04 5.70 13.58
N ILE A 45 -2.57 6.08 14.77
CA ILE A 45 -2.90 5.44 16.04
C ILE A 45 -3.31 6.53 17.02
N ASP A 46 -4.46 6.38 17.64
CA ASP A 46 -4.87 7.15 18.82
C ASP A 46 -4.44 6.37 20.06
N ASN A 47 -3.41 6.85 20.77
CA ASN A 47 -2.91 6.15 21.95
C ASN A 47 -3.89 6.17 23.12
N SER A 48 -4.80 7.14 23.21
CA SER A 48 -5.88 7.11 24.21
C SER A 48 -6.85 5.96 23.90
N ALA A 49 -7.26 5.83 22.64
CA ALA A 49 -8.12 4.73 22.21
C ALA A 49 -7.40 3.37 22.33
N PHE A 50 -6.12 3.30 21.95
CA PHE A 50 -5.30 2.09 22.09
C PHE A 50 -5.18 1.66 23.55
N THR A 51 -4.89 2.59 24.46
CA THR A 51 -4.80 2.32 25.91
C THR A 51 -6.13 1.82 26.45
N SER A 52 -7.26 2.39 26.01
CA SER A 52 -8.59 1.90 26.39
C SER A 52 -8.91 0.52 25.81
N ALA A 53 -8.33 0.19 24.65
CA ALA A 53 -8.50 -1.08 23.99
C ALA A 53 -7.64 -2.16 24.66
N VAL A 54 -6.40 -1.86 25.07
CA VAL A 54 -5.51 -2.79 25.76
C VAL A 54 -5.88 -2.85 27.24
N GLY A 55 -6.85 -3.71 27.57
CA GLY A 55 -7.32 -3.88 28.95
C GLY A 55 -6.19 -4.28 29.90
N GLY A 56 -6.02 -3.54 31.00
CA GLY A 56 -5.02 -3.79 32.03
C GLY A 56 -4.89 -2.57 32.94
N SER A 57 -4.53 -2.75 34.21
CA SER A 57 -4.37 -1.63 35.16
C SER A 57 -3.19 -0.71 34.86
N GLU A 58 -2.31 -1.13 33.95
CA GLU A 58 -1.02 -0.48 33.67
C GLU A 58 -1.07 0.53 32.52
N GLY A 59 -2.17 0.59 31.76
CA GLY A 59 -2.37 1.58 30.69
C GLY A 59 -1.31 1.52 29.59
N TRP A 60 -1.24 0.40 28.87
CA TRP A 60 -0.25 0.19 27.81
C TRP A 60 -0.53 1.09 26.59
N TYR A 61 0.53 1.71 26.05
CA TYR A 61 0.47 2.60 24.90
C TYR A 61 1.66 2.34 23.96
N ILE A 62 1.59 2.87 22.73
CA ILE A 62 2.72 2.84 21.80
C ILE A 62 3.64 4.02 22.12
N ALA A 63 4.79 3.75 22.74
CA ALA A 63 5.71 4.76 23.24
C ALA A 63 6.68 5.29 22.19
N ASN A 64 7.09 4.42 21.25
CA ASN A 64 8.07 4.79 20.23
C ASN A 64 7.79 4.09 18.90
N PHE A 65 8.20 4.74 17.82
CA PHE A 65 8.21 4.19 16.47
C PHE A 65 9.60 4.32 15.85
N TRP A 66 10.07 3.25 15.21
CA TRP A 66 11.26 3.24 14.37
C TRP A 66 10.88 2.88 12.94
N ASP A 67 11.38 3.65 11.98
CA ASP A 67 11.09 3.51 10.56
C ASP A 67 11.97 2.43 9.87
N GLU A 68 11.95 2.39 8.54
CA GLU A 68 12.71 1.42 7.74
C GLU A 68 14.22 1.45 7.97
N THR A 69 14.77 2.59 8.42
CA THR A 69 16.22 2.73 8.65
C THR A 69 16.69 1.86 9.83
N TYR A 70 15.75 1.39 10.65
CA TYR A 70 16.01 0.55 11.82
C TYR A 70 15.57 -0.91 11.65
N ASN A 71 15.25 -1.36 10.43
CA ASN A 71 14.80 -2.76 10.20
C ASN A 71 15.77 -3.83 10.72
N ALA A 72 17.08 -3.53 10.77
CA ALA A 72 18.10 -4.42 11.31
C ALA A 72 18.41 -4.20 12.81
N THR A 73 17.82 -3.18 13.44
CA THR A 73 18.12 -2.76 14.81
C THR A 73 17.20 -3.47 15.82
N PRO A 74 17.74 -4.22 16.79
CA PRO A 74 16.94 -4.75 17.89
C PRO A 74 16.24 -3.62 18.67
N ILE A 75 14.96 -3.83 19.00
CA ILE A 75 14.16 -2.87 19.75
C ILE A 75 13.95 -3.40 21.17
N ASP A 76 14.56 -2.73 22.14
CA ASP A 76 14.47 -2.96 23.58
C ASP A 76 14.31 -1.65 24.36
N LEU A 77 14.43 -1.68 25.69
CA LEU A 77 14.32 -0.49 26.54
C LEU A 77 15.47 0.51 26.35
N ASP A 78 16.65 0.03 25.99
CA ASP A 78 17.87 0.81 25.84
C ASP A 78 18.08 1.29 24.39
N THR A 79 17.32 0.74 23.43
CA THR A 79 17.35 1.18 22.03
C THR A 79 17.07 2.68 21.93
N THR A 80 18.05 3.41 21.44
CA THR A 80 17.96 4.84 21.13
C THR A 80 17.54 5.08 19.68
N GLY A 81 17.11 6.30 19.37
CA GLY A 81 16.61 6.68 18.05
C GLY A 81 15.09 6.53 17.94
N GLY A 82 14.59 6.56 16.69
CA GLY A 82 13.16 6.56 16.43
C GLY A 82 12.46 7.85 16.90
N VAL A 83 11.13 7.83 16.83
CA VAL A 83 10.25 8.93 17.22
C VAL A 83 9.55 8.54 18.53
N ALA A 84 9.70 9.36 19.56
CA ALA A 84 8.92 9.23 20.79
C ALA A 84 7.49 9.72 20.56
N LEU A 85 6.52 9.00 21.12
CA LEU A 85 5.10 9.18 20.87
C LEU A 85 4.38 9.50 22.18
N SER A 86 3.37 10.37 22.09
CA SER A 86 2.57 10.78 23.23
C SER A 86 1.69 9.64 23.74
N GLN A 87 1.55 9.51 25.06
CA GLN A 87 0.65 8.55 25.71
C GLN A 87 -0.83 8.77 25.39
N THR A 88 -1.22 9.98 24.99
CA THR A 88 -2.64 10.36 24.91
C THR A 88 -3.06 10.92 23.55
N GLU A 89 -2.11 11.26 22.69
CA GLU A 89 -2.44 11.88 21.40
C GLU A 89 -2.53 10.86 20.26
N THR A 90 -3.09 11.32 19.15
CA THR A 90 -3.04 10.60 17.88
C THR A 90 -1.77 10.95 17.14
N PHE A 91 -1.09 9.93 16.61
CA PHE A 91 0.10 10.09 15.78
C PHE A 91 -0.05 9.33 14.46
N SER A 92 0.78 9.70 13.49
CA SER A 92 0.83 9.06 12.17
C SER A 92 2.23 8.52 11.94
N VAL A 93 2.31 7.30 11.39
CA VAL A 93 3.57 6.68 10.97
C VAL A 93 3.48 6.22 9.52
N SER A 94 4.62 6.25 8.84
CA SER A 94 4.78 5.71 7.50
C SER A 94 5.55 4.39 7.58
N LEU A 95 5.01 3.38 6.94
CA LEU A 95 5.48 2.00 6.90
C LEU A 95 5.68 1.65 5.42
N PRO A 96 6.87 1.89 4.85
CA PRO A 96 7.13 1.55 3.45
C PRO A 96 6.90 0.07 3.15
N VAL A 97 6.41 -0.23 1.95
CA VAL A 97 6.29 -1.60 1.47
C VAL A 97 7.68 -2.14 1.14
N ASN A 98 7.99 -3.30 1.69
CA ASN A 98 9.25 -4.00 1.51
C ASN A 98 9.38 -4.51 0.07
N ALA A 99 10.45 -4.14 -0.63
CA ALA A 99 10.68 -4.56 -2.01
C ALA A 99 11.30 -5.97 -2.15
N ASN A 100 11.73 -6.59 -1.04
CA ASN A 100 12.31 -7.93 -1.05
C ASN A 100 11.25 -9.02 -1.25
N GLY A 101 11.48 -9.93 -2.20
CA GLY A 101 10.63 -11.10 -2.44
C GLY A 101 10.84 -12.27 -1.46
N THR A 102 11.86 -12.18 -0.60
CA THR A 102 12.19 -13.17 0.43
C THR A 102 12.46 -12.48 1.77
N THR A 103 11.99 -13.06 2.88
CA THR A 103 12.18 -12.46 4.21
C THR A 103 13.67 -12.42 4.56
N ILE A 104 14.16 -11.24 4.95
CA ILE A 104 15.55 -11.04 5.36
C ILE A 104 15.60 -11.14 6.89
N SER A 105 16.47 -12.00 7.41
CA SER A 105 16.68 -12.15 8.85
C SER A 105 17.91 -11.37 9.30
N TYR A 106 17.75 -10.49 10.29
CA TYR A 106 18.83 -9.74 10.93
C TYR A 106 19.14 -10.27 12.34
N GLY A 107 18.70 -11.50 12.66
CA GLY A 107 18.80 -12.07 14.00
C GLY A 107 17.54 -11.79 14.80
N ALA A 108 17.56 -10.77 15.67
CA ALA A 108 16.42 -10.42 16.54
C ALA A 108 15.27 -9.70 15.81
N ARG A 109 15.49 -9.28 14.56
CA ARG A 109 14.54 -8.59 13.69
C ARG A 109 14.45 -9.29 12.33
N LYS A 110 13.34 -9.08 11.64
CA LYS A 110 13.12 -9.54 10.27
C LYS A 110 12.51 -8.47 9.39
N GLN A 111 12.96 -8.40 8.15
CA GLN A 111 12.27 -7.64 7.12
C GLN A 111 11.44 -8.60 6.28
N GLU A 112 10.14 -8.64 6.57
CA GLU A 112 9.21 -9.55 5.91
C GLU A 112 9.10 -9.29 4.41
N ALA A 113 8.96 -10.36 3.64
CA ALA A 113 8.85 -10.28 2.19
C ALA A 113 7.53 -9.64 1.74
N THR A 114 7.54 -9.03 0.57
CA THR A 114 6.33 -8.82 -0.23
C THR A 114 6.26 -9.86 -1.32
N THR A 115 5.26 -10.73 -1.22
CA THR A 115 5.00 -11.83 -2.18
C THR A 115 3.61 -11.72 -2.80
N MET A 116 2.79 -10.80 -2.30
CA MET A 116 1.45 -10.56 -2.81
C MET A 116 1.52 -9.87 -4.17
N ASP A 117 0.82 -10.48 -5.13
CA ASP A 117 0.45 -9.85 -6.39
C ASP A 117 -0.80 -8.99 -6.16
N ALA A 118 -0.74 -7.73 -6.58
CA ALA A 118 -1.88 -6.82 -6.51
C ALA A 118 -3.13 -7.36 -7.23
N SER A 119 -2.96 -8.20 -8.27
CA SER A 119 -4.06 -8.84 -8.99
C SER A 119 -4.74 -9.98 -8.23
N ASN A 120 -4.08 -10.54 -7.20
CA ASN A 120 -4.60 -11.63 -6.37
C ASN A 120 -4.24 -11.44 -4.90
N THR A 121 -5.04 -10.65 -4.21
CA THR A 121 -4.84 -10.34 -2.79
C THR A 121 -5.32 -11.43 -1.83
N ALA A 122 -5.84 -12.55 -2.35
CA ALA A 122 -6.18 -13.72 -1.54
C ALA A 122 -4.96 -14.56 -1.18
N ALA A 123 -3.81 -14.33 -1.82
CA ALA A 123 -2.57 -15.07 -1.61
C ALA A 123 -1.37 -14.13 -1.38
N GLY A 124 -0.37 -14.65 -0.67
CA GLY A 124 0.83 -13.90 -0.34
C GLY A 124 0.65 -12.90 0.80
N GLN A 125 1.66 -12.06 0.98
CA GLN A 125 1.70 -11.02 2.01
C GLN A 125 2.39 -9.76 1.47
N ILE A 126 2.14 -8.64 2.14
CA ILE A 126 2.79 -7.36 1.87
C ILE A 126 3.68 -7.08 3.08
N GLY A 127 4.99 -7.14 2.91
CA GLY A 127 5.94 -6.81 3.96
C GLY A 127 5.95 -5.30 4.20
N LEU A 128 5.96 -4.89 5.45
CA LEU A 128 5.99 -3.49 5.87
C LEU A 128 7.21 -3.26 6.76
N SER A 129 7.92 -2.18 6.49
CA SER A 129 9.05 -1.74 7.32
C SER A 129 8.56 -1.02 8.58
N GLY A 130 9.37 -1.11 9.64
CA GLY A 130 9.16 -0.37 10.89
C GLY A 130 8.88 -1.25 12.11
N ALA A 131 8.92 -0.62 13.27
CA ALA A 131 8.75 -1.25 14.57
C ALA A 131 8.14 -0.28 15.58
N PHE A 132 7.34 -0.82 16.49
CA PHE A 132 6.86 -0.11 17.67
C PHE A 132 7.57 -0.63 18.92
N ARG A 133 7.66 0.24 19.93
CA ARG A 133 7.79 -0.19 21.32
C ARG A 133 6.54 0.24 22.06
N MET A 134 5.93 -0.71 22.74
CA MET A 134 4.82 -0.51 23.64
C MET A 134 5.33 -0.59 25.07
N GLU A 135 4.81 0.27 25.93
CA GLU A 135 5.19 0.34 27.34
C GLU A 135 3.95 0.54 28.21
N PRO A 136 3.95 0.06 29.46
CA PRO A 136 2.96 0.49 30.45
C PRO A 136 3.25 1.93 30.90
N ALA A 137 2.22 2.67 31.30
CA ALA A 137 2.38 4.03 31.81
C ALA A 137 3.32 4.11 33.03
N GLY A 138 3.38 3.03 33.83
CA GLY A 138 4.28 2.90 34.99
C GLY A 138 5.73 2.53 34.65
N GLY A 139 6.04 2.22 33.39
CA GLY A 139 7.37 1.82 32.92
C GLY A 139 7.83 0.43 33.40
N GLY A 140 9.07 0.07 33.07
CA GLY A 140 9.76 -1.14 33.58
C GLY A 140 9.48 -2.45 32.83
N SER A 141 8.67 -2.43 31.79
CA SER A 141 8.45 -3.55 30.87
C SER A 141 8.19 -3.03 29.47
N TYR A 142 8.38 -3.86 28.45
CA TYR A 142 8.12 -3.46 27.07
C TYR A 142 7.64 -4.63 26.22
N LEU A 143 6.92 -4.29 25.16
CA LEU A 143 6.66 -5.15 24.02
C LEU A 143 7.15 -4.43 22.77
N ASN A 144 7.64 -5.15 21.78
CA ASN A 144 8.26 -4.55 20.60
C ASN A 144 7.67 -5.11 19.29
N PRO A 145 6.37 -4.93 19.02
CA PRO A 145 5.82 -5.43 17.77
C PRO A 145 6.48 -4.72 16.59
N GLY A 146 6.85 -5.49 15.58
CA GLY A 146 7.53 -5.00 14.39
C GLY A 146 7.67 -6.14 13.41
N ASP A 147 8.48 -5.94 12.37
CA ASP A 147 8.61 -6.93 11.30
C ASP A 147 7.23 -7.18 10.68
N PHE A 148 6.57 -6.06 10.36
CA PHE A 148 5.16 -6.06 10.03
C PHE A 148 4.91 -6.68 8.67
N TYR A 149 3.79 -7.36 8.55
CA TYR A 149 3.29 -7.78 7.25
C TYR A 149 1.77 -7.79 7.24
N LEU A 150 1.21 -7.51 6.08
CA LEU A 150 -0.22 -7.44 5.86
C LEU A 150 -0.65 -8.63 4.99
N LYS A 151 -1.71 -9.34 5.39
CA LYS A 151 -2.34 -10.39 4.58
C LYS A 151 -3.82 -10.55 4.90
N LYS A 152 -4.56 -11.21 4.01
CA LYS A 152 -5.92 -11.67 4.31
C LYS A 152 -5.88 -12.98 5.07
N ALA A 153 -6.56 -13.03 6.21
CA ALA A 153 -6.82 -14.25 6.98
C ALA A 153 -8.32 -14.32 7.25
N GLY A 154 -8.97 -15.43 6.83
CA GLY A 154 -10.42 -15.57 6.92
C GLY A 154 -11.19 -14.46 6.18
N GLY A 155 -10.64 -13.93 5.08
CA GLY A 155 -11.23 -12.83 4.29
C GLY A 155 -11.05 -11.43 4.89
N THR A 156 -10.42 -11.31 6.07
CA THR A 156 -10.16 -10.01 6.71
C THR A 156 -8.69 -9.63 6.57
N TRP A 157 -8.42 -8.35 6.25
CA TRP A 157 -7.07 -7.80 6.26
C TRP A 157 -6.54 -7.65 7.68
N ASN A 158 -5.37 -8.22 7.93
CA ASN A 158 -4.73 -8.22 9.24
C ASN A 158 -3.27 -7.80 9.09
N ILE A 159 -2.80 -6.98 10.04
CA ILE A 159 -1.40 -6.59 10.20
C ILE A 159 -0.80 -7.51 11.25
N PHE A 160 0.13 -8.33 10.81
CA PHE A 160 0.87 -9.28 11.62
C PHE A 160 2.23 -8.72 11.99
N THR A 161 2.81 -9.28 13.05
CA THR A 161 4.14 -8.95 13.58
C THR A 161 4.93 -10.25 13.73
N TYR A 162 6.21 -10.23 13.40
CA TYR A 162 7.11 -11.37 13.63
C TYR A 162 8.02 -11.18 14.86
N SER A 163 7.73 -10.23 15.74
CA SER A 163 8.62 -9.98 16.88
C SER A 163 8.61 -11.09 17.94
N ALA A 164 9.78 -11.33 18.53
CA ALA A 164 9.97 -12.25 19.65
C ALA A 164 9.05 -11.85 20.81
N GLY A 165 8.28 -12.81 21.31
CA GLY A 165 7.24 -12.59 22.32
C GLY A 165 5.83 -12.52 21.73
N PHE A 166 5.65 -12.11 20.47
CA PHE A 166 4.36 -12.22 19.77
C PHE A 166 4.18 -13.59 19.11
N SER A 167 5.28 -14.26 18.75
CA SER A 167 5.26 -15.55 18.06
C SER A 167 4.83 -16.71 18.97
N SER A 168 3.63 -17.24 18.76
CA SER A 168 3.36 -18.66 19.03
C SER A 168 3.84 -19.46 17.82
N PRO A 169 4.56 -20.59 17.97
CA PRO A 169 5.00 -21.41 16.84
C PRO A 169 3.86 -21.92 15.93
N ALA A 170 2.61 -21.83 16.37
CA ALA A 170 1.44 -22.34 15.68
C ALA A 170 0.48 -21.25 15.14
N GLN A 171 0.71 -19.97 15.42
CA GLN A 171 -0.24 -18.90 15.06
C GLN A 171 0.53 -17.66 14.60
N ASP A 172 0.28 -17.22 13.37
CA ASP A 172 0.67 -15.90 12.90
C ASP A 172 -0.05 -14.84 13.76
N PRO A 173 0.65 -14.11 14.65
CA PRO A 173 -0.01 -13.20 15.58
C PRO A 173 -0.33 -11.88 14.85
N ALA A 174 -1.63 -11.62 14.63
CA ALA A 174 -2.07 -10.35 14.08
C ALA A 174 -2.17 -9.30 15.19
N LEU A 175 -1.47 -8.17 15.06
CA LEU A 175 -1.60 -7.03 15.98
C LEU A 175 -2.84 -6.19 15.71
N PHE A 176 -3.16 -5.98 14.43
CA PHE A 176 -4.32 -5.20 14.04
C PHE A 176 -5.12 -5.93 12.97
N ARG A 177 -6.42 -5.63 12.92
CA ARG A 177 -7.28 -5.95 11.79
C ARG A 177 -7.83 -4.66 11.20
N LEU A 178 -8.10 -4.69 9.89
CA LEU A 178 -8.83 -3.63 9.24
C LEU A 178 -10.33 -3.92 9.26
N VAL A 179 -11.10 -2.93 9.69
CA VAL A 179 -12.57 -2.89 9.61
C VAL A 179 -12.96 -1.86 8.57
N ASN A 180 -14.10 -2.07 7.90
CA ASN A 180 -14.55 -1.22 6.80
C ASN A 180 -13.47 -1.09 5.70
N ALA A 181 -12.74 -2.19 5.47
CA ALA A 181 -11.63 -2.19 4.55
C ALA A 181 -12.13 -1.96 3.11
N THR A 182 -11.58 -0.95 2.45
CA THR A 182 -11.81 -0.66 1.04
C THR A 182 -10.55 -1.01 0.28
N GLU A 183 -10.70 -1.83 -0.74
CA GLU A 183 -9.60 -2.35 -1.55
C GLU A 183 -9.91 -2.07 -3.02
N SER A 184 -8.91 -1.58 -3.76
CA SER A 184 -9.04 -1.34 -5.20
C SER A 184 -7.69 -1.51 -5.89
N VAL A 185 -7.72 -2.12 -7.07
CA VAL A 185 -6.59 -2.21 -7.99
C VAL A 185 -6.84 -1.25 -9.14
N ASN A 186 -5.92 -0.32 -9.38
CA ASN A 186 -6.08 0.67 -10.44
C ASN A 186 -5.73 0.07 -11.83
N GLY A 187 -5.90 0.87 -12.89
CA GLY A 187 -5.61 0.44 -14.26
C GLY A 187 -4.14 0.08 -14.53
N ASN A 188 -3.22 0.41 -13.62
CA ASN A 188 -1.80 0.06 -13.69
C ASN A 188 -1.49 -1.22 -12.90
N GLY A 189 -2.49 -1.90 -12.32
CA GLY A 189 -2.28 -3.07 -11.49
C GLY A 189 -1.75 -2.75 -10.09
N GLU A 190 -1.92 -1.52 -9.60
CA GLU A 190 -1.43 -1.12 -8.28
C GLU A 190 -2.54 -1.22 -7.22
N LEU A 191 -2.21 -1.85 -6.09
CA LEU A 191 -3.13 -2.02 -4.97
C LEU A 191 -3.22 -0.74 -4.12
N SER A 192 -4.45 -0.31 -3.86
CA SER A 192 -4.81 0.64 -2.81
C SER A 192 -5.67 -0.06 -1.77
N LEU A 193 -5.41 0.22 -0.50
CA LEU A 193 -6.13 -0.37 0.62
C LEU A 193 -6.27 0.65 1.74
N SER A 194 -7.48 0.83 2.25
CA SER A 194 -7.74 1.66 3.42
C SER A 194 -8.67 0.98 4.39
N GLY A 195 -8.61 1.31 5.68
CA GLY A 195 -9.56 0.81 6.67
C GLY A 195 -9.37 1.41 8.06
N ASP A 196 -10.30 1.11 8.95
CA ASP A 196 -10.20 1.44 10.36
C ASP A 196 -9.39 0.36 11.09
N LEU A 197 -8.46 0.78 11.96
CA LEU A 197 -7.65 -0.14 12.75
C LEU A 197 -8.36 -0.51 14.04
N TYR A 198 -8.41 -1.80 14.31
CA TYR A 198 -8.87 -2.40 15.55
C TYR A 198 -7.83 -3.43 15.99
N LEU A 199 -7.77 -3.73 17.29
CA LEU A 199 -7.03 -4.92 17.74
C LEU A 199 -7.60 -6.16 17.05
N SER A 200 -6.72 -7.01 16.51
CA SER A 200 -7.12 -8.25 15.84
C SER A 200 -7.84 -9.22 16.78
N THR A 201 -8.64 -10.12 16.21
CA THR A 201 -9.28 -11.23 16.91
C THR A 201 -8.50 -12.54 16.77
N LEU A 202 -7.42 -12.54 15.96
CA LEU A 202 -6.65 -13.73 15.63
C LEU A 202 -5.57 -13.99 16.68
N GLY A 203 -6.00 -14.57 17.82
CA GLY A 203 -5.15 -15.32 18.75
C GLY A 203 -3.89 -14.59 19.22
N TYR A 204 -4.03 -13.66 20.16
CA TYR A 204 -2.88 -13.23 20.96
C TYR A 204 -2.53 -14.29 22.00
N SER A 205 -1.26 -14.42 22.36
CA SER A 205 -0.80 -15.31 23.45
C SER A 205 -0.36 -14.55 24.71
N TRP A 206 -0.64 -13.24 24.83
CA TRP A 206 -0.12 -12.42 25.93
C TRP A 206 -1.07 -12.31 27.13
N ASN A 207 -0.58 -12.76 28.30
CA ASN A 207 -1.29 -12.77 29.59
C ASN A 207 -1.87 -11.42 30.04
N LEU A 208 -1.28 -10.32 29.56
CA LEU A 208 -1.64 -8.96 29.96
C LEU A 208 -2.49 -8.21 28.92
N LEU A 209 -2.58 -8.74 27.69
CA LEU A 209 -3.42 -8.22 26.59
C LEU A 209 -4.69 -9.05 26.36
N PHE A 210 -4.89 -10.15 27.11
CA PHE A 210 -5.93 -11.16 26.84
C PHE A 210 -7.38 -10.68 26.91
N ASN A 211 -7.64 -9.49 27.46
CA ASN A 211 -8.97 -8.86 27.44
C ASN A 211 -8.98 -7.57 26.62
N GLY A 212 -8.03 -7.43 25.68
CA GLY A 212 -8.01 -6.30 24.77
C GLY A 212 -9.33 -6.21 23.99
N SER A 213 -9.99 -5.07 24.02
CA SER A 213 -11.24 -4.85 23.31
C SER A 213 -11.00 -4.77 21.80
N THR A 214 -11.50 -5.77 21.07
CA THR A 214 -11.47 -5.81 19.59
C THR A 214 -12.59 -4.96 18.96
N SER A 215 -13.32 -4.21 19.79
CA SER A 215 -14.47 -3.37 19.42
C SER A 215 -14.16 -1.88 19.48
N VAL A 216 -12.96 -1.49 19.91
CA VAL A 216 -12.51 -0.09 19.94
C VAL A 216 -11.68 0.19 18.69
N LYS A 217 -12.05 1.25 17.96
CA LYS A 217 -11.23 1.78 16.86
C LYS A 217 -10.01 2.45 17.47
N VAL A 218 -8.82 1.95 17.15
CA VAL A 218 -7.55 2.49 17.65
C VAL A 218 -6.85 3.40 16.64
N GLY A 219 -7.36 3.50 15.41
CA GLY A 219 -6.73 4.30 14.37
C GLY A 219 -7.26 4.04 12.97
N THR A 220 -6.47 4.40 11.96
CA THR A 220 -6.76 4.16 10.54
C THR A 220 -5.51 3.70 9.78
N PHE A 221 -5.74 3.01 8.68
CA PHE A 221 -4.70 2.51 7.79
C PHE A 221 -5.00 2.96 6.35
N ASN A 222 -3.96 3.36 5.63
CA ASN A 222 -4.04 3.68 4.20
C ASN A 222 -2.74 3.29 3.48
N LEU A 223 -2.81 2.26 2.64
CA LEU A 223 -1.79 1.90 1.67
C LEU A 223 -2.10 2.57 0.34
N ALA A 224 -1.18 3.44 -0.08
CA ALA A 224 -1.21 4.07 -1.39
C ALA A 224 -0.10 3.48 -2.29
N PRO A 225 -0.37 3.28 -3.59
CA PRO A 225 0.65 2.91 -4.58
C PRO A 225 1.87 3.82 -4.56
N ALA A 226 3.02 3.29 -4.98
CA ALA A 226 4.22 4.11 -5.17
C ALA A 226 3.98 5.12 -6.30
N ALA A 227 4.19 6.41 -6.03
CA ALA A 227 4.14 7.41 -7.09
C ALA A 227 5.33 7.19 -8.04
N VAL A 228 5.06 6.74 -9.28
CA VAL A 228 6.09 6.63 -10.32
C VAL A 228 6.34 8.02 -10.91
N PRO A 229 7.54 8.61 -10.77
CA PRO A 229 7.85 9.88 -11.41
C PRO A 229 7.82 9.69 -12.94
N LEU A 230 6.91 10.38 -13.62
CA LEU A 230 6.89 10.36 -15.08
C LEU A 230 8.20 10.96 -15.59
N PRO A 231 8.95 10.26 -16.47
CA PRO A 231 10.18 10.79 -17.03
C PRO A 231 9.94 12.15 -17.69
N ALA A 232 10.87 13.09 -17.53
CA ALA A 232 10.80 14.41 -18.18
C ALA A 232 10.55 14.32 -19.70
N ALA A 233 10.95 13.21 -20.32
CA ALA A 233 10.65 12.90 -21.71
C ALA A 233 9.14 12.95 -22.02
N VAL A 234 8.25 12.48 -21.14
CA VAL A 234 6.79 12.52 -21.35
C VAL A 234 6.31 13.97 -21.44
N TRP A 235 6.87 14.87 -20.62
CA TRP A 235 6.60 16.30 -20.70
C TRP A 235 7.19 16.95 -21.96
N LEU A 236 8.35 16.50 -22.41
CA LEU A 236 8.97 16.96 -23.66
C LEU A 236 8.21 16.48 -24.90
N PHE A 237 7.70 15.25 -24.90
CA PHE A 237 6.83 14.74 -25.95
C PHE A 237 5.49 15.49 -25.98
N GLY A 238 4.89 15.74 -24.80
CA GLY A 238 3.66 16.52 -24.68
C GLY A 238 3.82 17.96 -25.21
N SER A 239 4.86 18.67 -24.76
CA SER A 239 5.14 20.05 -25.19
C SER A 239 5.57 20.14 -26.66
N GLY A 240 6.37 19.18 -27.14
CA GLY A 240 6.77 19.10 -28.54
C GLY A 240 5.60 18.86 -29.50
N LEU A 241 4.66 17.98 -29.12
CA LEU A 241 3.47 17.70 -29.94
C LEU A 241 2.53 18.92 -30.02
N VAL A 242 2.29 19.60 -28.91
CA VAL A 242 1.50 20.84 -28.88
C VAL A 242 2.17 21.93 -29.69
N GLY A 243 3.50 22.06 -29.60
CA GLY A 243 4.29 22.97 -30.42
C GLY A 243 4.16 22.69 -31.93
N LEU A 244 4.17 21.41 -32.33
CA LEU A 244 4.01 20.99 -33.72
C LEU A 244 2.60 21.29 -34.28
N LEU A 245 1.56 21.07 -33.47
CA LEU A 245 0.18 21.42 -33.82
C LEU A 245 -0.02 22.93 -33.91
N GLY A 246 0.66 23.71 -33.08
CA GLY A 246 0.68 25.18 -33.18
C GLY A 246 1.39 25.68 -34.44
N ALA A 247 2.54 25.10 -34.78
CA ALA A 247 3.32 25.47 -35.96
C ALA A 247 2.62 25.14 -37.29
N SER A 248 1.82 24.06 -37.34
CA SER A 248 1.11 23.66 -38.56
C SER A 248 -0.02 24.61 -38.99
N ARG A 249 -0.52 25.46 -38.07
CA ARG A 249 -1.56 26.47 -38.36
C ARG A 249 -1.02 27.78 -38.95
N GLY A 250 0.30 28.01 -38.89
CA GLY A 250 0.94 29.25 -39.36
C GLY A 250 1.17 29.34 -40.87
N LYS A 251 0.88 28.29 -41.66
CA LYS A 251 1.22 28.23 -43.09
C LYS A 251 0.07 28.53 -44.05
N SER A 252 -1.12 28.89 -43.57
CA SER A 252 -2.30 29.16 -44.40
C SER A 252 -2.58 30.64 -44.68
N GLY A 253 -1.63 31.55 -44.42
CA GLY A 253 -1.89 32.99 -44.55
C GLY A 253 -0.65 33.85 -44.78
N LEU A 254 0.05 33.68 -45.90
CA LEU A 254 0.88 34.74 -46.47
C LEU A 254 0.76 34.73 -48.01
N SER A 255 -0.13 35.62 -48.48
CA SER A 255 -0.19 36.41 -49.75
C SER A 255 -0.15 35.65 -51.09
N ALA A 256 -1.04 35.89 -52.07
CA ALA A 256 -1.39 37.14 -52.77
C ALA A 256 -0.20 37.81 -53.48
#